data_AF-A0A0F9KJD1-F1
#
_entry.id   AF-A0A0F9KJD1-F1
#
_cell.length_a   1.000
_cell.length_b   1.000
_cell.length_c   1.000
_cell.angle_alpha   90.00
_cell.angle_beta   90.00
_cell.angle_gamma   90.00
#
_symmetry.space_group_name_H-M   'P 1'
#
loop_
_entity.id
_entity.type
_entity.pdbx_description
1 polymer ?
#
loop_
_entity_poly.entity_id
_entity_poly.type
_entity_poly.pdbx_seq_one_letter_code
_entity_poly.pdbx_strand_id
1 'polypeptide(L)'
;MATLTQVKEANPQWFTRGNKRFFGDVSYRVQHGKVSGAPFLLRSTYAWTDMFGRKRTLHYRINPLHPDTREIQPLIDETFLNIWAAKAWLQEH
;
A
#
# COMPACT_ATOMS: atom_id res chain seq x y z
N MET A 1 -4.26 11.07 -13.41
CA MET A 1 -4.29 10.14 -12.26
C MET A 1 -2.96 9.42 -12.18
N ALA A 2 -2.42 9.23 -10.96
CA ALA A 2 -1.17 8.49 -10.75
C ALA A 2 -1.31 7.03 -11.20
N THR A 3 -0.27 6.49 -11.85
CA THR A 3 -0.20 5.06 -12.20
C THR A 3 0.83 4.33 -11.36
N LEU A 4 0.69 3.00 -11.25
CA LEU A 4 1.68 2.19 -10.54
C LEU A 4 3.06 2.27 -11.20
N THR A 5 3.13 2.44 -12.52
CA THR A 5 4.38 2.60 -13.26
C THR A 5 5.13 3.86 -12.81
N GLN A 6 4.44 5.01 -12.75
CA GLN A 6 5.02 6.27 -12.28
C GLN A 6 5.51 6.18 -10.83
N VAL A 7 4.75 5.50 -9.98
CA VAL A 7 5.14 5.29 -8.57
C VAL A 7 6.41 4.43 -8.48
N LYS A 8 6.54 3.40 -9.34
CA LYS A 8 7.74 2.55 -9.39
C LYS A 8 8.96 3.32 -9.88
N GLU A 9 8.79 4.15 -10.89
CA GLU A 9 9.86 4.99 -11.44
C GLU A 9 10.37 6.00 -10.41
N ALA A 10 9.47 6.62 -9.65
CA ALA A 10 9.82 7.55 -8.58
C ALA A 10 10.46 6.88 -7.35
N ASN A 11 10.22 5.58 -7.14
CA ASN A 11 10.65 4.86 -5.92
C ASN A 11 11.30 3.49 -6.26
N PRO A 12 12.36 3.46 -7.10
CA PRO A 12 12.86 2.23 -7.70
C PRO A 12 13.35 1.21 -6.67
N GLN A 13 13.93 1.69 -5.56
CA GLN A 13 14.43 0.84 -4.48
C GLN A 13 13.32 0.08 -3.77
N TRP A 14 12.11 0.61 -3.73
CA TRP A 14 11.05 0.00 -2.92
C TRP A 14 10.44 -1.25 -3.56
N PHE A 15 10.39 -1.27 -4.89
CA PHE A 15 9.77 -2.36 -5.66
C PHE A 15 10.75 -3.45 -6.09
N THR A 16 11.91 -3.52 -5.45
CA THR A 16 12.88 -4.61 -5.67
C THR A 16 12.34 -5.93 -5.12
N ARG A 17 12.82 -7.05 -5.68
CA ARG A 17 12.47 -8.40 -5.19
C ARG A 17 12.86 -8.59 -3.72
N GLY A 18 14.00 -7.99 -3.31
CA GLY A 18 14.49 -8.01 -1.93
C GLY A 18 13.51 -7.33 -0.97
N ASN A 19 13.14 -6.08 -1.26
CA ASN A 19 12.20 -5.34 -0.42
C ASN A 19 10.81 -5.95 -0.42
N LYS A 20 10.33 -6.43 -1.56
CA LYS A 20 9.05 -7.16 -1.63
C LYS A 20 9.04 -8.37 -0.69
N ARG A 21 10.14 -9.14 -0.62
CA ARG A 21 10.28 -10.26 0.31
C ARG A 21 10.39 -9.80 1.76
N PHE A 22 11.20 -8.79 2.03
CA PHE A 22 11.42 -8.24 3.37
C PHE A 22 10.11 -7.74 3.99
N PHE A 23 9.35 -6.95 3.25
CA PHE A 23 8.05 -6.44 3.69
C PHE A 23 6.91 -7.45 3.59
N GLY A 24 7.14 -8.67 3.09
CA GLY A 24 6.08 -9.68 2.92
C GLY A 24 4.99 -9.28 1.91
N ASP A 25 5.27 -8.34 1.02
CA ASP A 25 4.32 -7.78 0.07
C ASP A 25 4.02 -8.74 -1.08
N VAL A 26 2.74 -8.87 -1.42
CA VAL A 26 2.25 -9.75 -2.49
C VAL A 26 1.99 -8.95 -3.77
N SER A 27 1.25 -7.87 -3.64
CA SER A 27 0.87 -7.01 -4.77
C SER A 27 0.66 -5.56 -4.33
N TYR A 28 0.80 -4.68 -5.32
CA TYR A 28 0.70 -3.23 -5.20
C TYR A 28 -0.40 -2.73 -6.13
N ARG A 29 -1.19 -1.74 -5.68
CA ARG A 29 -2.18 -1.05 -6.50
C ARG A 29 -2.17 0.42 -6.15
N VAL A 30 -2.28 1.29 -7.16
CA VAL A 30 -2.58 2.69 -6.93
C VAL A 30 -4.10 2.85 -6.90
N GLN A 31 -4.59 3.58 -5.91
CA GLN A 31 -6.00 3.97 -5.77
C GLN A 31 -6.06 5.47 -5.51
N HIS A 32 -7.22 6.06 -5.75
CA HIS A 32 -7.45 7.48 -5.53
C HIS A 32 -8.58 7.67 -4.53
N GLY A 33 -8.37 8.62 -3.63
CA GLY A 33 -9.39 9.08 -2.69
C GLY A 33 -10.62 9.53 -3.45
N LYS A 34 -11.82 9.07 -3.08
CA LYS A 34 -13.04 9.40 -3.85
C LYS A 34 -13.38 10.89 -3.72
N VAL A 35 -13.18 11.46 -2.53
CA VAL A 35 -13.50 12.86 -2.23
C VAL A 35 -12.31 13.77 -2.52
N SER A 36 -11.12 13.40 -2.05
CA SER A 36 -9.92 14.23 -2.20
C SER A 36 -9.24 14.14 -3.57
N GLY A 37 -9.46 13.04 -4.30
CA GLY A 37 -8.68 12.70 -5.49
C GLY A 37 -7.22 12.34 -5.18
N ALA A 38 -6.82 12.28 -3.91
CA ALA A 38 -5.45 12.06 -3.50
C ALA A 38 -4.99 10.64 -3.90
N PRO A 39 -3.74 10.48 -4.39
CA PRO A 39 -3.21 9.18 -4.77
C PRO A 39 -2.70 8.40 -3.55
N PHE A 40 -2.99 7.11 -3.51
CA PHE A 40 -2.54 6.20 -2.46
C PHE A 40 -1.98 4.92 -3.06
N LEU A 41 -0.94 4.38 -2.43
CA LEU A 41 -0.44 3.03 -2.69
C LEU A 41 -1.08 2.05 -1.71
N LEU A 42 -1.89 1.16 -2.25
CA LEU A 42 -2.45 0.02 -1.54
C LEU A 42 -1.51 -1.18 -1.69
N ARG A 43 -1.11 -1.76 -0.56
CA ARG A 43 -0.21 -2.91 -0.46
C ARG A 43 -0.96 -4.08 0.13
N SER A 44 -1.05 -5.17 -0.62
CA SER A 44 -1.48 -6.46 -0.06
C SER A 44 -0.25 -7.18 0.49
N THR A 45 -0.29 -7.59 1.76
CA THR A 45 0.89 -8.07 2.44
C THR A 45 0.55 -9.11 3.50
N TYR A 46 1.53 -9.96 3.76
CA TYR A 46 1.52 -10.91 4.88
C TYR A 46 2.37 -10.45 6.04
N ALA A 47 2.95 -9.25 5.95
CA ALA A 47 3.90 -8.71 6.92
C ALA A 47 3.40 -8.94 8.35
N TRP A 48 4.22 -9.56 9.19
CA TRP A 48 3.97 -9.65 10.63
C TRP A 48 2.72 -10.47 11.04
N THR A 49 2.02 -11.12 10.09
CA THR A 49 0.77 -11.84 10.40
C THR A 49 0.97 -13.22 11.00
N ASP A 50 2.13 -13.81 10.76
CA ASP A 50 2.56 -15.09 11.29
C ASP A 50 3.46 -14.96 12.52
N MET A 51 3.63 -13.74 13.04
CA MET A 51 4.34 -13.53 14.30
C MET A 51 3.62 -14.27 15.43
N PHE A 52 4.42 -14.76 16.38
CA PHE A 52 3.95 -15.46 17.58
C PHE A 52 3.15 -16.74 17.26
N GLY A 53 3.52 -17.45 16.20
CA GLY A 53 2.89 -18.74 15.83
C GLY A 53 1.47 -18.60 15.27
N ARG A 54 1.04 -17.38 14.91
CA ARG A 54 -0.26 -17.14 14.31
C ARG A 54 -0.31 -17.63 12.87
N LYS A 55 -1.51 -17.94 12.39
CA LYS A 55 -1.72 -18.29 10.99
C LYS A 55 -1.46 -17.05 10.12
N ARG A 56 -0.61 -17.22 9.12
CA ARG A 56 -0.36 -16.21 8.09
C ARG A 56 -1.68 -15.77 7.43
N THR A 57 -1.96 -14.47 7.45
CA THR A 57 -3.19 -13.88 6.91
C THR A 57 -2.86 -12.75 5.96
N LEU A 58 -3.60 -12.64 4.86
CA LEU A 58 -3.43 -11.53 3.94
C LEU A 58 -4.18 -10.32 4.48
N HIS A 59 -3.51 -9.17 4.57
CA HIS A 59 -4.14 -7.90 4.88
C HIS A 59 -3.64 -6.80 3.94
N TYR A 60 -4.17 -5.59 4.14
CA TYR A 60 -3.84 -4.43 3.33
C TYR A 60 -3.28 -3.31 4.19
N ARG A 61 -2.29 -2.62 3.62
CA ARG A 61 -1.63 -1.44 4.18
C ARG A 61 -1.67 -0.30 3.16
N ILE A 62 -1.78 0.92 3.63
CA ILE A 62 -1.92 2.10 2.78
C ILE A 62 -0.77 3.06 3.05
N ASN A 63 -0.11 3.48 1.98
CA ASN A 63 0.83 4.58 2.00
C ASN A 63 0.27 5.72 1.13
N PRO A 64 0.18 6.96 1.60
CA PRO A 64 -0.11 8.09 0.74
C PRO A 64 1.01 8.28 -0.28
N LEU A 65 0.67 8.90 -1.40
CA LEU A 65 1.62 9.28 -2.44
C LEU A 65 1.65 10.79 -2.55
N HIS A 66 2.85 11.36 -2.70
CA HIS A 66 2.95 12.78 -3.00
C HIS A 66 2.21 13.08 -4.33
N PRO A 67 1.36 14.13 -4.38
CA PRO A 67 0.50 14.41 -5.54
C PRO A 67 1.29 14.74 -6.81
N ASP A 68 2.49 15.29 -6.67
CA ASP A 68 3.36 15.63 -7.81
C ASP A 68 4.48 14.61 -8.04
N THR A 69 5.33 14.37 -7.03
CA THR A 69 6.53 13.52 -7.18
C THR A 69 6.24 12.03 -7.21
N ARG A 70 5.04 11.59 -6.77
CA ARG A 70 4.69 10.17 -6.58
C ARG A 70 5.59 9.43 -5.59
N GLU A 71 6.40 10.16 -4.83
CA GLU A 71 7.16 9.61 -3.72
C GLU A 71 6.21 9.05 -2.68
N ILE A 72 6.63 7.94 -2.09
CA ILE A 72 5.80 7.27 -1.11
C ILE A 72 6.03 7.89 0.25
N GLN A 73 4.91 8.33 0.84
CA GLN A 73 4.85 8.93 2.14
C GLN A 73 4.72 7.87 3.26
N PRO A 74 4.92 8.26 4.53
CA PRO A 74 4.83 7.35 5.67
C PRO A 74 3.56 6.50 5.68
N LEU A 75 3.72 5.27 6.19
CA LEU A 75 2.63 4.31 6.32
C LEU A 75 1.53 4.87 7.22
N ILE A 76 0.27 4.72 6.80
CA ILE A 76 -0.87 4.95 7.68
C ILE A 76 -0.91 3.80 8.68
N ASP A 77 -0.89 4.13 9.98
CA ASP A 77 -0.86 3.16 11.08
C ASP A 77 -2.23 2.50 11.30
N GLU A 78 -2.76 1.93 10.23
CA GLU A 78 -4.01 1.20 10.18
C GLU A 78 -3.82 -0.05 9.33
N THR A 79 -4.37 -1.17 9.80
CA THR A 79 -4.28 -2.45 9.10
C THR A 79 -5.68 -2.88 8.67
N PHE A 80 -5.87 -3.09 7.38
CA PHE A 80 -7.16 -3.44 6.81
C PHE A 80 -7.23 -4.94 6.53
N LEU A 81 -8.15 -5.65 7.18
CA LEU A 81 -8.26 -7.11 7.07
C LEU A 81 -8.67 -7.59 5.67
N ASN A 82 -9.28 -6.72 4.87
CA ASN A 82 -9.67 -7.04 3.49
C ASN A 82 -9.65 -5.79 2.60
N ILE A 83 -9.78 -6.01 1.28
CA ILE A 83 -9.72 -4.93 0.29
C ILE A 83 -10.90 -3.96 0.39
N TRP A 84 -12.06 -4.40 0.89
CA TRP A 84 -13.25 -3.56 1.01
C TRP A 84 -13.08 -2.54 2.13
N ALA A 85 -12.52 -2.94 3.27
CA ALA A 85 -12.19 -2.04 4.36
C ALA A 85 -11.19 -0.96 3.91
N ALA A 86 -10.13 -1.36 3.19
CA ALA A 86 -9.17 -0.41 2.64
C ALA A 86 -9.82 0.56 1.63
N LYS A 87 -10.72 0.05 0.78
CA LYS A 87 -11.44 0.91 -0.18
C LYS A 87 -12.44 1.85 0.50
N ALA A 88 -13.11 1.42 1.56
CA ALA A 88 -14.01 2.27 2.32
C ALA A 88 -13.23 3.43 2.97
N TRP A 89 -12.07 3.13 3.56
CA TRP A 89 -11.17 4.15 4.09
C TRP A 89 -10.78 5.19 3.03
N LEU A 90 -10.43 4.73 1.82
CA LEU A 90 -10.12 5.58 0.66
C LEU A 90 -11.33 6.36 0.10
N GLN A 91 -12.56 6.06 0.50
CA GLN A 91 -13.70 6.88 0.09
C GLN A 91 -13.84 8.13 0.96
N GLU A 92 -13.40 8.04 2.21
CA GLU A 92 -13.48 9.11 3.20
C GLU A 92 -12.25 10.04 3.17
N HIS A 93 -11.14 9.57 2.57
CA HIS A 93 -9.85 10.25 2.50
C HIS A 93 -9.40 10.48 1.06
#